data_AF-A0A939YCT2-F1
#
_entry.id   AF-A0A939YCT2-F1
#
_cell.length_a   1.000
_cell.length_b   1.000
_cell.length_c   1.000
_cell.angle_alpha   90.00
_cell.angle_beta   90.00
_cell.angle_gamma   90.00
#
_symmetry.space_group_name_H-M   'P 1'
#
loop_
_entity.id
_entity.type
_entity.pdbx_description
1 polymer ?
#
loop_
_entity_poly.entity_id
_entity_poly.type
_entity_poly.pdbx_seq_one_letter_code
_entity_poly.pdbx_strand_id
1 'polypeptide(L)'
;MKISDLLARDGITVSCELFPPKQFEKLAEVKDVVARTAALGPSFISCTYGATGGTSEYTIDIAKEINAHGVPALAHLTCVSSTREKVAEVIEGFSQNGIENVLALRGDIPPGGRIAFDYAHAADLVEELK
;
A
#
# COMPACT_ATOMS: atom_id res chain seq x y z
N MET A 1 -6.28 5.68 11.69
CA MET A 1 -5.31 6.54 12.43
C MET A 1 -4.20 6.90 11.45
N LYS A 2 -3.87 8.19 11.34
CA LYS A 2 -2.79 8.63 10.47
C LYS A 2 -1.43 8.37 11.10
N ILE A 3 -0.49 7.89 10.30
CA ILE A 3 0.90 7.63 10.74
C ILE A 3 1.58 8.94 11.14
N SER A 4 1.23 10.07 10.53
CA SER A 4 1.71 11.41 10.95
C SER A 4 1.45 11.66 12.43
N ASP A 5 0.28 11.29 12.93
CA ASP A 5 -0.14 11.53 14.31
C ASP A 5 0.52 10.52 15.27
N LEU A 6 0.91 9.36 14.76
CA LEU A 6 1.67 8.36 15.49
C LEU A 6 3.13 8.83 15.68
N LEU A 7 3.76 9.29 14.59
CA LEU A 7 5.14 9.75 14.58
C LEU A 7 5.35 11.07 15.35
N ALA A 8 4.29 11.85 15.56
CA ALA A 8 4.32 13.06 16.37
C ALA A 8 4.39 12.79 17.88
N ARG A 9 4.22 11.53 18.32
CA ARG A 9 4.29 11.14 19.74
C ARG A 9 5.72 10.79 20.13
N ASP A 10 6.05 10.97 21.40
CA ASP A 10 7.34 10.53 21.94
C ASP A 10 7.42 8.99 21.98
N GLY A 11 8.53 8.43 21.50
CA GLY A 11 8.80 6.99 21.55
C GLY A 11 9.50 6.44 20.30
N ILE A 12 9.85 5.16 20.35
CA ILE A 12 10.40 4.44 19.21
C ILE A 12 9.25 3.81 18.43
N THR A 13 9.22 4.06 17.12
CA THR A 13 8.27 3.45 16.19
C THR A 13 8.95 2.27 15.49
N VAL A 14 8.29 1.13 15.44
CA VAL A 14 8.73 -0.06 14.69
C VAL A 14 7.60 -0.48 13.77
N SER A 15 7.90 -0.69 12.48
CA SER A 15 6.93 -1.16 11.49
C SER A 15 7.40 -2.42 10.79
N CYS A 16 6.46 -3.13 10.19
CA CYS A 16 6.75 -4.30 9.35
C CYS A 16 6.16 -4.10 7.95
N GLU A 17 6.78 -4.69 6.94
CA GLU A 17 6.32 -4.67 5.56
C GLU A 17 5.93 -6.06 5.09
N LEU A 18 4.74 -6.17 4.48
CA LEU A 18 4.19 -7.40 3.93
C LEU A 18 4.01 -7.30 2.42
N PHE A 19 4.15 -8.44 1.74
CA PHE A 19 4.03 -8.54 0.30
C PHE A 19 2.77 -9.32 -0.07
N PRO A 20 1.97 -8.84 -1.05
CA PRO A 20 0.88 -9.62 -1.61
C PRO A 20 1.34 -10.96 -2.15
N PRO A 21 0.51 -12.01 -2.06
CA PRO A 21 0.85 -13.30 -2.63
C PRO A 21 0.84 -13.21 -4.16
N LYS A 22 1.69 -13.99 -4.83
CA LYS A 22 1.69 -14.08 -6.31
C LYS A 22 0.48 -14.86 -6.87
N GLN A 23 -0.29 -15.54 -6.02
CA GLN A 23 -1.37 -16.46 -6.40
C GLN A 23 -2.56 -16.28 -5.46
N PHE A 24 -3.77 -16.21 -6.04
CA PHE A 24 -5.04 -15.95 -5.35
C PHE A 24 -5.33 -16.95 -4.22
N GLU A 25 -4.98 -18.23 -4.41
CA GLU A 25 -5.24 -19.31 -3.46
C GLU A 25 -4.48 -19.16 -2.12
N LYS A 26 -3.52 -18.23 -2.04
CA LYS A 26 -2.69 -18.01 -0.83
C LYS A 26 -3.19 -16.87 0.05
N LEU A 27 -4.36 -16.30 -0.22
CA LEU A 27 -4.87 -15.18 0.57
C LEU A 27 -5.09 -15.55 2.05
N ALA A 28 -5.56 -16.77 2.33
CA ALA A 28 -5.72 -17.27 3.70
C ALA A 28 -4.37 -17.30 4.46
N GLU A 29 -3.31 -17.79 3.82
CA GLU A 29 -1.96 -17.80 4.42
C GLU A 29 -1.47 -16.38 4.72
N VAL A 30 -1.81 -15.41 3.87
CA VAL A 30 -1.42 -14.01 4.06
C VAL A 30 -2.17 -13.40 5.24
N LYS A 31 -3.45 -13.71 5.43
CA LYS A 31 -4.20 -13.28 6.62
C LYS A 31 -3.58 -13.83 7.90
N ASP A 32 -3.15 -15.09 7.90
CA ASP A 32 -2.43 -15.67 9.04
C ASP A 32 -1.08 -14.99 9.31
N VAL A 33 -0.38 -14.56 8.26
CA VAL A 33 0.84 -13.75 8.39
C VAL A 33 0.53 -12.36 8.96
N VAL A 34 -0.53 -11.70 8.49
CA VAL A 34 -0.99 -10.40 9.01
C VAL A 34 -1.31 -10.52 10.49
N ALA A 35 -2.12 -11.51 10.89
CA ALA A 35 -2.51 -11.73 12.28
C ALA A 35 -1.29 -11.93 13.20
N ARG A 36 -0.34 -12.78 12.79
CA ARG A 36 0.91 -13.00 13.54
C ARG A 36 1.79 -11.76 13.62
N THR A 37 1.87 -10.99 12.53
CA THR A 37 2.66 -9.76 12.49
C THR A 37 2.04 -8.68 13.37
N ALA A 38 0.73 -8.50 13.33
CA ALA A 38 0.00 -7.58 14.20
C ALA A 38 0.18 -7.93 15.68
N ALA A 39 0.22 -9.23 16.03
CA ALA A 39 0.47 -9.69 17.39
C ALA A 39 1.87 -9.32 17.93
N LEU A 40 2.84 -8.96 17.08
CA LEU A 40 4.14 -8.45 17.51
C LEU A 40 4.09 -7.00 18.01
N GLY A 41 2.95 -6.32 17.87
CA GLY A 41 2.75 -4.93 18.27
C GLY A 41 3.52 -3.89 17.44
N PRO A 42 3.63 -4.00 16.10
CA PRO A 42 4.19 -2.93 15.29
C PRO A 42 3.29 -1.70 15.35
N SER A 43 3.90 -0.52 15.25
CA SER A 43 3.20 0.76 15.24
C SER A 43 2.33 0.95 14.00
N PHE A 44 2.74 0.38 12.87
CA PHE A 44 1.96 0.27 11.64
C PHE A 44 2.52 -0.87 10.78
N ILE A 45 1.74 -1.36 9.82
CA ILE A 45 2.18 -2.36 8.85
C ILE A 45 1.98 -1.82 7.43
N SER A 46 3.03 -1.92 6.61
CA SER A 46 2.94 -1.61 5.18
C SER A 46 2.58 -2.83 4.35
N CYS A 47 1.84 -2.60 3.27
CA CYS A 47 1.60 -3.59 2.23
C CYS A 47 2.14 -3.07 0.90
N THR A 48 3.00 -3.85 0.26
CA THR A 48 3.58 -3.46 -1.03
C THR A 48 2.55 -3.48 -2.16
N TYR A 49 2.88 -2.74 -3.22
CA TYR A 49 2.10 -2.61 -4.44
C TYR A 49 3.02 -2.94 -5.62
N GLY A 50 2.58 -3.85 -6.50
CA GLY A 50 3.38 -4.29 -7.62
C GLY A 50 3.60 -3.16 -8.65
N ALA A 51 4.82 -3.06 -9.17
CA ALA A 51 5.24 -1.99 -10.09
C ALA A 51 4.43 -1.89 -11.40
N THR A 52 3.69 -2.94 -11.77
CA THR A 52 2.81 -2.98 -12.95
C THR A 52 1.33 -2.77 -12.62
N GLY A 53 0.98 -2.49 -11.36
CA GLY A 53 -0.41 -2.29 -10.92
C GLY A 53 -1.27 -3.55 -10.80
N GLY A 54 -0.81 -4.70 -11.29
CA GLY A 54 -1.58 -5.95 -11.32
C GLY A 54 -1.88 -6.60 -9.96
N THR A 55 -1.40 -6.04 -8.84
CA THR A 55 -1.63 -6.55 -7.47
C THR A 55 -2.43 -5.58 -6.59
N SER A 56 -3.08 -4.58 -7.21
CA SER A 56 -3.84 -3.56 -6.50
C SER A 56 -4.96 -4.14 -5.62
N GLU A 57 -5.68 -5.15 -6.10
CA GLU A 57 -6.79 -5.78 -5.35
C GLU A 57 -6.29 -6.45 -4.07
N TYR A 58 -5.20 -7.22 -4.13
CA TYR A 58 -4.60 -7.84 -2.95
C TYR A 58 -4.09 -6.82 -1.94
N THR A 59 -3.62 -5.65 -2.41
CA THR A 59 -3.13 -4.59 -1.51
C THR A 59 -4.27 -4.07 -0.63
N ILE A 60 -5.47 -3.89 -1.21
CA ILE A 60 -6.66 -3.47 -0.47
C ILE A 60 -7.06 -4.53 0.57
N ASP A 61 -7.13 -5.79 0.16
CA ASP A 61 -7.53 -6.88 1.06
C ASP A 61 -6.57 -7.04 2.25
N ILE A 62 -5.27 -6.94 2.02
CA ILE A 62 -4.25 -7.02 3.07
C ILE A 62 -4.33 -5.80 3.98
N ALA A 63 -4.47 -4.59 3.44
CA ALA A 63 -4.62 -3.37 4.23
C ALA A 63 -5.88 -3.41 5.11
N LYS A 64 -6.98 -3.97 4.61
CA LYS A 64 -8.21 -4.20 5.40
C LYS A 64 -7.97 -5.18 6.54
N GLU A 65 -7.28 -6.28 6.26
CA GLU A 65 -6.95 -7.27 7.30
C GLU A 65 -6.05 -6.65 8.39
N ILE A 66 -5.03 -5.88 8.00
CA ILE A 66 -4.16 -5.15 8.94
C ILE A 66 -5.00 -4.24 9.86
N ASN A 67 -5.88 -3.44 9.27
CA ASN A 67 -6.77 -2.54 10.02
C ASN A 67 -7.74 -3.31 10.93
N ALA A 68 -8.24 -4.48 10.50
CA ALA A 68 -9.13 -5.34 11.29
C ALA A 68 -8.44 -5.87 12.56
N HIS A 69 -7.11 -5.98 12.56
CA HIS A 69 -6.29 -6.30 13.74
C HIS A 69 -5.92 -5.07 14.59
N GLY A 70 -6.47 -3.89 14.30
CA GLY A 70 -6.26 -2.67 15.08
C GLY A 70 -4.91 -1.99 14.86
N VAL A 71 -4.15 -2.41 13.85
CA VAL A 71 -2.88 -1.80 13.46
C VAL A 71 -3.12 -0.88 12.24
N PRO A 72 -2.57 0.34 12.20
CA PRO A 72 -2.69 1.19 11.02
C PRO A 72 -2.03 0.56 9.79
N ALA A 73 -2.79 0.43 8.71
CA ALA A 73 -2.26 0.02 7.41
C ALA A 73 -1.63 1.20 6.65
N LEU A 74 -0.50 0.94 5.98
CA LEU A 74 0.14 1.82 4.98
C LEU A 74 0.16 1.10 3.62
N ALA A 75 -0.65 1.55 2.68
CA ALA A 75 -0.66 0.97 1.33
C ALA A 75 0.40 1.64 0.45
N HIS A 76 1.21 0.86 -0.25
CA HIS A 76 2.07 1.42 -1.30
C HIS A 76 1.23 1.77 -2.53
N LEU A 77 1.69 2.75 -3.30
CA LEU A 77 1.15 3.07 -4.61
C LEU A 77 2.28 3.53 -5.54
N THR A 78 2.40 2.90 -6.71
CA THR A 78 3.40 3.26 -7.73
C THR A 78 2.76 3.86 -8.96
N CYS A 79 3.43 4.81 -9.64
CA CYS A 79 2.83 5.56 -10.75
C CYS A 79 3.54 5.44 -12.12
N VAL A 80 4.81 5.02 -12.21
CA VAL A 80 5.65 5.15 -13.45
C VAL A 80 5.14 4.38 -14.67
N SER A 81 4.27 3.41 -14.45
CA SER A 81 3.67 2.56 -15.49
C SER A 81 2.14 2.60 -15.44
N SER A 82 1.56 3.63 -14.83
CA SER A 82 0.11 3.77 -14.65
C SER A 82 -0.39 5.04 -15.34
N THR A 83 -1.61 5.01 -15.87
CA THR A 83 -2.29 6.22 -16.34
C THR A 83 -2.89 6.99 -15.16
N ARG A 84 -3.29 8.24 -15.38
CA ARG A 84 -4.00 9.02 -14.35
C ARG A 84 -5.30 8.35 -13.90
N GLU A 85 -6.06 7.81 -14.85
CA GLU A 85 -7.32 7.12 -14.56
C GLU A 85 -7.07 5.91 -13.66
N LYS A 86 -6.00 5.13 -13.92
CA LYS A 86 -5.70 3.97 -13.10
C LYS A 86 -5.29 4.35 -11.68
N VAL A 87 -4.50 5.41 -11.52
CA VAL A 87 -4.11 5.92 -10.20
C VAL A 87 -5.35 6.41 -9.44
N ALA A 88 -6.23 7.19 -10.10
CA ALA A 88 -7.47 7.68 -9.50
C ALA A 88 -8.39 6.54 -9.02
N GLU A 89 -8.55 5.48 -9.83
CA GLU A 89 -9.32 4.29 -9.46
C GLU A 89 -8.77 3.62 -8.18
N VAL A 90 -7.44 3.51 -8.07
CA VAL A 90 -6.81 2.89 -6.90
C VAL A 90 -6.93 3.78 -5.65
N ILE A 91 -6.77 5.10 -5.80
CA ILE A 91 -6.96 6.07 -4.72
C ILE A 91 -8.41 6.02 -4.22
N GLU A 92 -9.38 5.96 -5.12
CA GLU A 92 -10.80 5.81 -4.77
C GLU A 92 -11.03 4.49 -4.02
N GLY A 93 -10.47 3.38 -4.51
CA GLY A 93 -10.53 2.09 -3.83
C GLY A 93 -9.95 2.10 -2.42
N PHE A 94 -8.84 2.81 -2.20
CA PHE A 94 -8.26 3.02 -0.87
C PHE A 94 -9.21 3.81 0.04
N SER A 95 -9.74 4.92 -0.44
CA SER A 95 -10.68 5.77 0.29
C SER A 95 -11.95 5.01 0.70
N GLN A 96 -12.57 4.28 -0.24
CA GLN A 96 -13.77 3.48 0.01
C GLN A 96 -13.55 2.37 1.05
N ASN A 97 -12.31 1.90 1.24
CA ASN A 97 -11.96 0.87 2.21
C ASN A 97 -11.30 1.43 3.49
N GLY A 98 -11.34 2.74 3.70
CA GLY A 98 -10.81 3.39 4.91
C GLY A 98 -9.28 3.30 5.04
N ILE A 99 -8.57 3.20 3.93
CA ILE A 99 -7.10 3.19 3.89
C ILE A 99 -6.64 4.65 3.81
N GLU A 100 -6.18 5.17 4.94
CA GLU A 100 -5.83 6.59 5.10
C GLU A 100 -4.34 6.90 4.89
N ASN A 101 -3.47 5.88 4.93
CA ASN A 101 -2.02 6.06 4.81
C ASN A 101 -1.52 5.44 3.52
N VAL A 102 -0.92 6.27 2.67
CA VAL A 102 -0.37 5.85 1.37
C VAL A 102 1.10 6.21 1.29
N LEU A 103 1.94 5.24 0.89
CA LEU A 103 3.31 5.48 0.51
C LEU A 103 3.39 5.70 -1.01
N ALA A 104 3.49 6.97 -1.40
CA ALA A 104 3.63 7.38 -2.79
C ALA A 104 5.03 7.05 -3.31
N LEU A 105 5.10 6.20 -4.34
CA LEU A 105 6.33 5.75 -4.95
C LEU A 105 6.28 5.97 -6.45
N ARG A 106 7.45 6.16 -7.07
CA ARG A 106 7.56 6.13 -8.53
C ARG A 106 7.31 4.70 -9.03
N GLY A 107 7.96 3.73 -8.39
CA GLY A 107 8.08 2.37 -8.87
C GLY A 107 9.20 2.18 -9.88
N ASP A 108 9.41 0.93 -10.26
CA ASP A 108 10.41 0.53 -11.25
C ASP A 108 9.79 0.34 -12.63
N ILE A 109 10.60 0.54 -13.66
CA ILE A 109 10.19 0.27 -15.04
C ILE A 109 10.32 -1.23 -15.26
N PRO A 110 9.22 -1.93 -15.59
CA PRO A 110 9.27 -3.38 -15.80
C PRO A 110 10.10 -3.74 -17.04
N PRO A 111 10.59 -4.99 -17.12
CA PRO A 111 11.14 -5.53 -18.36
C PRO A 111 10.09 -5.40 -19.48
N GLY A 112 10.47 -4.80 -20.61
CA GLY A 112 9.52 -4.45 -21.69
C GLY A 112 9.18 -2.95 -21.77
N GLY A 113 9.64 -2.15 -20.80
CA GLY A 113 9.50 -0.69 -20.81
C GLY A 113 8.24 -0.20 -20.13
N ARG A 114 7.97 1.11 -20.25
CA ARG A 114 6.77 1.72 -19.67
C ARG A 114 5.55 1.47 -20.55
N ILE A 115 4.41 1.23 -19.92
CA ILE A 115 3.11 1.13 -20.60
C ILE A 115 2.31 2.45 -20.55
N ALA A 116 2.74 3.40 -19.72
CA ALA A 116 2.15 4.74 -19.58
C ALA A 116 3.24 5.77 -19.27
N PHE A 117 2.97 7.05 -19.54
CA PHE A 117 3.95 8.15 -19.40
C PHE A 117 3.43 9.34 -18.59
N ASP A 118 2.24 9.22 -17.99
CA ASP A 118 1.52 10.30 -17.32
C ASP A 118 2.22 10.82 -16.06
N TYR A 119 3.08 9.99 -15.46
CA TYR A 119 3.87 10.28 -14.27
C TYR A 119 5.35 10.04 -14.53
N ALA A 120 6.18 11.00 -14.13
CA ALA A 120 7.64 10.90 -14.22
C ALA A 120 8.27 10.57 -12.86
N HIS A 121 7.68 11.07 -11.78
CA HIS A 121 8.23 11.04 -10.42
C HIS A 121 7.17 10.68 -9.37
N ALA A 122 7.63 10.23 -8.20
CA ALA A 122 6.74 10.03 -7.05
C ALA A 122 6.06 11.33 -6.59
N ALA A 123 6.71 12.49 -6.80
CA ALA A 123 6.13 13.79 -6.47
C ALA A 123 4.83 14.07 -7.25
N ASP A 124 4.75 13.62 -8.50
CA ASP A 124 3.53 13.77 -9.31
C ASP A 124 2.36 13.00 -8.68
N LEU A 125 2.63 11.82 -8.10
CA LEU A 125 1.65 11.02 -7.36
C LEU A 125 1.30 11.65 -6.01
N VAL A 126 2.25 12.32 -5.33
CA VAL A 126 1.96 13.06 -4.09
C VAL A 126 0.97 14.18 -4.34
N GLU A 127 1.02 14.87 -5.48
CA GLU A 127 0.04 15.91 -5.83
C GLU A 127 -1.38 15.35 -6.03
N GLU A 128 -1.51 14.12 -6.53
CA GLU A 128 -2.82 13.43 -6.68
C GLU A 128 -3.42 12.95 -5.34
N LEU A 129 -2.59 12.78 -4.32
CA LEU A 129 -2.99 12.26 -3.01
C LEU A 129 -3.35 13.36 -1.99
N LYS A 130 -3.18 14.64 -2.34
CA LYS A 130 -3.52 15.79 -1.50
C LYS A 130 -5.01 16.10 -1.55
#